data_AF-A0A8S3XTT2-F1
#
_entry.id   AF-A0A8S3XTT2-F1
#
_cell.length_a   1.000
_cell.length_b   1.000
_cell.length_c   1.000
_cell.angle_alpha   90.00
_cell.angle_beta   90.00
_cell.angle_gamma   90.00
#
_symmetry.space_group_name_H-M   'P 1'
#
loop_
_entity.id
_entity.type
_entity.pdbx_description
1 polymer ?
#
loop_
_entity_poly.entity_id
_entity_poly.type
_entity_poly.pdbx_seq_one_letter_code
_entity_poly.pdbx_strand_id
1 'polypeptide(L)'
;MANFECAGCPNALDNSMSLQCHRCNDKYHVACTRITMQDFNVMSSEMKSLWICDVCRCKQPRGDHYNTPARNSPVEIEFVTQRVKSRSNCSCLSASNIREIIREELRNIFSKDLHPKIHEIKNTLASFETSLSSLNQDIDKIKSDHANQSAQMQHITKENETLRAANKSIITRLTQLEQQTRALNIEIQCVPENRQENLVNTVQQLSNIIKCPIAPENIYFCARLAKMNTRSPRPRSILVKFSSPRLRDEFLAATIKYNKKKEYG
;
A
#
# COMPACT_ATOMS: atom_id res chain seq x y z
N MET A 1 25.59 22.63 14.21
CA MET A 1 24.84 21.41 14.60
C MET A 1 25.88 20.39 15.01
N ALA A 2 25.83 19.85 16.23
CA ALA A 2 26.81 18.87 16.68
C ALA A 2 26.58 17.54 15.95
N ASN A 3 27.55 17.13 15.12
CA ASN A 3 27.55 15.80 14.53
C ASN A 3 27.86 14.79 15.63
N PHE A 4 26.91 13.93 15.97
CA PHE A 4 27.17 12.80 16.84
C PHE A 4 27.84 11.71 15.99
N GLU A 5 29.05 11.30 16.36
CA GLU A 5 29.81 10.25 15.66
C GLU A 5 29.65 8.90 16.36
N CYS A 6 29.67 7.82 15.58
CA CYS A 6 29.60 6.46 16.11
C CYS A 6 30.98 6.03 16.62
N ALA A 7 31.07 5.52 17.84
CA ALA A 7 32.33 5.00 18.38
C ALA A 7 32.76 3.65 17.76
N GLY A 8 31.91 3.01 16.95
CA GLY A 8 32.19 1.73 16.28
C GLY A 8 32.47 1.82 14.78
N CYS A 9 32.26 2.98 14.14
CA CYS A 9 32.52 3.17 12.71
C CYS A 9 32.71 4.67 12.37
N PRO A 10 33.31 5.02 11.21
CA PRO A 10 33.58 6.42 10.86
C PRO A 10 32.35 7.22 10.38
N ASN A 11 31.14 6.64 10.43
CA ASN A 11 29.92 7.28 9.92
C ASN A 11 29.20 8.08 11.00
N ALA A 12 28.52 9.16 10.58
CA ALA A 12 27.67 9.97 11.47
C ALA A 12 26.45 9.17 11.96
N LEU A 13 25.99 9.47 13.18
CA LEU A 13 24.79 8.89 13.77
C LEU A 13 23.55 9.65 13.30
N ASP A 14 22.54 8.90 12.89
CA ASP A 14 21.15 9.36 12.86
C ASP A 14 20.51 9.02 14.22
N ASN A 15 19.83 9.98 14.86
CA ASN A 15 19.30 9.86 16.22
C ASN A 15 18.23 8.77 16.36
N SER A 16 17.71 8.25 15.26
CA SER A 16 16.61 7.27 15.22
C SER A 16 17.01 5.83 15.56
N MET A 17 18.29 5.44 15.37
CA MET A 17 18.73 4.04 15.48
C MET A 17 20.12 3.90 16.14
N SER A 18 20.25 4.43 17.35
CA SER A 18 21.51 4.36 18.12
C SER A 18 21.30 3.86 19.55
N LEU A 19 22.35 3.25 20.12
CA LEU A 19 22.44 2.86 21.52
C LEU A 19 23.59 3.61 22.19
N GLN A 20 23.37 4.03 23.43
CA GLN A 20 24.38 4.68 24.27
C GLN A 20 24.86 3.71 25.35
N CYS A 21 26.17 3.52 25.46
CA CYS A 21 26.75 2.65 26.48
C CYS A 21 26.59 3.29 27.87
N HIS A 22 26.00 2.56 28.81
CA HIS A 22 25.81 2.99 30.20
C HIS A 22 27.12 3.31 30.93
N ARG A 23 28.24 2.72 30.51
CA ARG A 23 29.53 2.86 31.20
C ARG A 23 30.42 3.97 30.65
N CYS A 24 30.55 4.09 29.34
CA CYS A 24 31.42 5.10 28.72
C CYS A 24 30.66 6.27 28.10
N ASN A 25 29.32 6.21 28.04
CA ASN A 25 28.46 7.18 27.37
C ASN A 25 28.68 7.35 25.85
N ASP A 26 29.54 6.54 25.24
CA ASP A 26 29.69 6.52 23.79
C ASP A 26 28.45 5.98 23.09
N LYS A 27 28.14 6.55 21.92
CA LYS A 27 27.01 6.16 21.08
C LYS A 27 27.45 5.27 19.91
N TYR A 28 26.62 4.29 19.60
CA TYR A 28 26.87 3.31 18.54
C TYR A 28 25.62 3.19 17.66
N HIS A 29 25.79 3.03 16.35
CA HIS A 29 24.71 2.48 15.53
C HIS A 29 24.39 1.09 16.05
N VAL A 30 23.12 0.70 16.06
CA VAL A 30 22.75 -0.66 16.48
C VAL A 30 23.44 -1.71 15.60
N ALA A 31 23.61 -1.44 14.30
CA ALA A 31 24.34 -2.29 13.36
C ALA A 31 25.85 -2.44 13.68
N CYS A 32 26.44 -1.51 14.44
CA CYS A 32 27.82 -1.60 14.92
C CYS A 32 27.93 -2.34 16.27
N THR A 33 26.82 -2.85 16.79
CA THR A 33 26.77 -3.66 18.01
C THR A 33 26.44 -5.11 17.66
N ARG A 34 26.48 -6.02 18.64
CA ARG A 34 26.04 -7.41 18.47
C ARG A 34 24.53 -7.62 18.62
N ILE A 35 23.74 -6.55 18.54
CA ILE A 35 22.28 -6.58 18.70
C ILE A 35 21.63 -6.51 17.32
N THR A 36 20.70 -7.43 17.04
CA THR A 36 19.95 -7.40 15.78
C THR A 36 18.85 -6.33 15.84
N MET A 37 18.34 -5.91 14.68
CA MET A 37 17.20 -4.99 14.60
C MET A 37 15.94 -5.52 15.28
N GLN A 38 15.72 -6.85 15.23
CA GLN A 38 14.58 -7.49 15.88
C GLN A 38 14.71 -7.38 17.41
N ASP A 39 15.90 -7.65 17.95
CA ASP A 39 16.16 -7.55 19.39
C ASP A 39 16.03 -6.09 19.88
N PHE A 40 16.58 -5.13 19.13
CA PHE A 40 16.50 -3.70 19.47
C PHE A 40 15.05 -3.18 19.55
N ASN A 41 14.16 -3.69 18.70
CA ASN A 41 12.75 -3.30 18.71
C ASN A 41 11.97 -3.89 19.89
N VAL A 42 12.40 -5.05 20.42
CA VAL A 42 11.76 -5.73 21.56
C VAL A 42 12.36 -5.26 22.90
N MET A 43 13.56 -4.68 22.91
CA MET A 43 14.17 -4.13 24.13
C MET A 43 13.34 -2.97 24.71
N SER A 44 13.02 -3.09 26.00
CA SER A 44 12.39 -2.00 26.76
C SER A 44 13.33 -0.80 26.90
N SER A 45 12.78 0.38 27.20
CA SER A 45 13.56 1.59 27.44
C SER A 45 14.58 1.44 28.57
N GLU A 46 14.26 0.64 29.60
CA GLU A 46 15.16 0.31 30.71
C GLU A 46 16.33 -0.57 30.26
N MET A 47 16.07 -1.56 29.40
CA MET A 47 17.14 -2.40 28.85
C MET A 47 18.07 -1.60 27.92
N LYS A 48 17.53 -0.63 27.19
CA LYS A 48 18.31 0.27 26.33
C LYS A 48 19.22 1.21 27.15
N SER A 49 18.78 1.66 28.32
CA SER A 49 19.57 2.55 29.18
C SER A 49 20.65 1.82 30.00
N LEU A 50 20.51 0.51 30.22
CA LEU A 50 21.48 -0.34 30.89
C LEU A 50 22.45 -1.05 29.94
N TRP A 51 22.33 -0.83 28.63
CA TRP A 51 23.17 -1.49 27.65
C TRP A 51 24.65 -1.09 27.79
N ILE A 52 25.55 -2.07 27.66
CA ILE A 52 27.00 -1.88 27.78
C ILE A 52 27.68 -2.39 26.51
N CYS A 53 28.52 -1.54 25.90
CA CYS A 53 29.27 -1.89 24.69
C CYS A 53 30.32 -2.98 24.94
N ASP A 54 30.76 -3.64 23.86
CA ASP A 54 31.74 -4.73 23.92
C ASP A 54 33.08 -4.30 24.55
N VAL A 55 33.52 -3.05 24.29
CA VAL A 55 34.77 -2.51 24.85
C VAL A 55 34.68 -2.42 26.38
N CYS A 56 33.55 -1.97 26.91
CA CYS A 56 33.32 -1.88 28.36
C CYS A 56 33.03 -3.26 28.98
N ARG A 57 32.40 -4.17 28.23
CA ARG A 57 32.10 -5.54 28.66
C ARG A 57 33.38 -6.36 28.85
N CYS A 58 34.36 -6.22 27.95
CA CYS A 58 35.66 -6.90 28.05
C CYS A 58 36.51 -6.46 29.26
N LYS A 59 36.20 -5.30 29.86
CA LYS A 59 36.88 -4.78 31.05
C LYS A 59 36.21 -5.19 32.36
N GLN A 60 35.14 -5.99 32.32
CA GLN A 60 34.52 -6.53 33.53
C GLN A 60 35.29 -7.75 34.05
N PRO A 61 35.45 -7.92 35.38
CA PRO A 61 36.02 -9.14 35.94
C PRO A 61 35.19 -10.34 35.48
N ARG A 62 35.85 -11.39 34.96
CA ARG A 62 35.17 -12.67 34.75
C ARG A 62 34.85 -13.23 36.14
N GLY A 63 33.57 -13.53 36.39
CA GLY A 63 33.11 -14.09 37.65
C GLY A 63 33.75 -15.45 37.96
N ASP A 64 33.60 -15.87 39.21
CA ASP A 64 34.29 -17.03 39.77
C ASP A 64 34.11 -18.33 38.96
N HIS A 65 35.24 -18.96 38.62
CA HIS A 65 35.34 -20.21 37.86
C HIS A 65 35.09 -21.47 38.72
N TYR A 66 34.03 -21.51 39.53
CA TYR A 66 33.70 -22.68 40.37
C TYR A 66 33.23 -23.93 39.60
N ASN A 67 33.02 -23.85 38.28
CA ASN A 67 32.55 -24.97 37.46
C ASN A 67 33.49 -25.29 36.28
N THR A 68 34.75 -25.60 36.57
CA THR A 68 35.65 -26.24 35.60
C THR A 68 35.93 -27.66 36.09
N PRO A 69 35.64 -28.74 35.32
CA PRO A 69 35.89 -30.10 35.79
C PRO A 69 37.40 -30.36 35.87
N ALA A 70 37.91 -30.60 37.08
CA ALA A 70 39.27 -31.10 37.25
C ALA A 70 39.38 -32.51 36.64
N ARG A 71 40.33 -32.67 35.73
CA ARG A 71 40.65 -33.93 35.05
C ARG A 71 41.20 -34.92 36.08
N ASN A 72 40.52 -36.05 36.27
CA ASN A 72 41.01 -37.15 37.10
C ASN A 72 42.26 -37.79 36.44
N SER A 73 43.41 -37.69 37.13
CA SER A 73 44.53 -38.61 36.96
C SER A 73 45.09 -38.95 38.34
N PRO A 74 45.20 -40.24 38.72
CA PRO A 74 45.85 -40.63 39.95
C PRO A 74 47.37 -40.61 39.72
N VAL A 75 48.06 -39.71 40.41
CA VAL A 75 49.51 -39.84 40.63
C VAL A 75 49.68 -40.00 42.13
N GLU A 76 50.24 -41.15 42.50
CA GLU A 76 50.65 -41.49 43.86
C GLU A 76 51.64 -40.46 44.37
N ILE A 77 51.32 -39.82 45.50
CA ILE A 77 52.28 -39.08 46.30
C ILE A 77 52.13 -39.62 47.71
N GLU A 78 53.09 -40.47 48.12
CA GLU A 78 53.35 -40.83 49.51
C GLU A 78 53.55 -39.54 50.35
N PHE A 79 53.23 -39.61 51.65
CA PHE A 79 53.39 -38.53 52.64
C PHE A 79 52.17 -37.61 52.96
N VAL A 80 50.97 -38.18 53.14
CA VAL A 80 49.90 -37.52 53.93
C VAL A 80 49.41 -38.42 55.05
N THR A 81 49.50 -37.94 56.29
CA THR A 81 49.07 -38.64 57.51
C THR A 81 47.55 -38.72 57.62
N GLN A 82 46.98 -39.93 57.65
CA GLN A 82 45.56 -40.15 57.91
C GLN A 82 45.25 -40.10 59.41
N ARG A 83 44.33 -39.21 59.81
CA ARG A 83 43.75 -39.16 61.15
C ARG A 83 42.59 -40.14 61.25
N VAL A 84 42.77 -41.26 61.95
CA VAL A 84 41.70 -42.22 62.23
C VAL A 84 40.75 -41.63 63.28
N LYS A 85 39.49 -41.38 62.90
CA LYS A 85 38.39 -41.09 63.84
C LYS A 85 37.65 -42.39 64.15
N SER A 86 37.40 -42.64 65.45
CA SER A 86 36.69 -43.83 65.93
C SER A 86 35.25 -43.89 65.41
N ARG A 87 34.82 -45.10 65.03
CA ARG A 87 33.44 -45.40 64.64
C ARG A 87 32.60 -45.55 65.90
N SER A 88 31.72 -44.58 66.16
CA SER A 88 30.57 -44.78 67.03
C SER A 88 29.52 -45.63 66.30
N ASN A 89 28.98 -46.64 66.97
CA ASN A 89 27.81 -47.39 66.50
C ASN A 89 26.60 -46.45 66.54
N CYS A 90 26.37 -45.75 65.43
CA CYS A 90 25.14 -45.04 65.14
C CYS A 90 24.17 -46.02 64.47
N SER A 91 22.92 -46.09 64.92
CA SER A 91 21.85 -46.81 64.23
C SER A 91 21.47 -46.05 62.94
N CYS A 92 22.40 -46.01 61.98
CA CYS A 92 22.19 -45.35 60.70
C CYS A 92 21.57 -46.34 59.72
N LEU A 93 20.61 -45.84 58.94
CA LEU A 93 19.86 -46.56 57.92
C LEU A 93 20.79 -47.40 57.04
N SER A 94 20.43 -48.67 56.80
CA SER A 94 21.23 -49.54 55.93
C SER A 94 21.23 -49.01 54.49
N ALA A 95 22.27 -49.31 53.71
CA ALA A 95 22.34 -48.92 52.29
C ALA A 95 21.14 -49.44 51.47
N SER A 96 20.53 -50.56 51.88
CA SER A 96 19.25 -51.05 51.34
C SER A 96 18.08 -50.13 51.64
N ASN A 97 17.98 -49.60 52.86
CA ASN A 97 16.91 -48.65 53.23
C ASN A 97 17.05 -47.35 52.44
N ILE A 98 18.26 -46.82 52.28
CA ILE A 98 18.50 -45.61 51.48
C ILE A 98 18.12 -45.85 50.02
N ARG A 99 18.43 -47.03 49.46
CA ARG A 99 18.07 -47.38 48.07
C ARG A 99 16.57 -47.51 47.87
N GLU A 100 15.83 -48.04 48.85
CA GLU A 100 14.36 -48.10 48.79
C GLU A 100 13.74 -46.71 48.85
N ILE A 101 14.17 -45.86 49.78
CA ILE A 101 13.71 -44.47 49.89
C ILE A 101 13.95 -43.72 48.57
N ILE A 102 15.15 -43.83 47.99
CA ILE A 102 15.45 -43.17 46.70
C ILE A 102 14.56 -43.73 45.57
N ARG A 103 14.30 -45.04 45.52
CA ARG A 103 13.38 -45.60 44.50
C ARG A 103 11.97 -45.10 44.68
N GLU A 104 11.50 -45.01 45.92
CA GLU A 104 10.15 -44.54 46.23
C GLU A 104 9.99 -43.05 45.91
N GLU A 105 10.98 -42.22 46.27
CA GLU A 105 11.02 -40.79 45.90
C GLU A 105 11.10 -40.58 44.38
N LEU A 106 11.96 -41.32 43.68
CA LEU A 106 12.02 -41.24 42.21
C LEU A 106 10.72 -41.70 41.55
N ARG A 107 10.06 -42.74 42.09
CA ARG A 107 8.76 -43.20 41.61
C ARG A 107 7.67 -42.17 41.90
N ASN A 108 7.71 -41.52 43.05
CA ASN A 108 6.81 -40.44 43.43
C ASN A 108 6.99 -39.24 42.50
N ILE A 109 8.21 -38.74 42.29
CA ILE A 109 8.50 -37.63 41.36
C ILE A 109 8.05 -37.98 39.93
N PHE A 110 8.33 -39.20 39.47
CA PHE A 110 7.93 -39.63 38.13
C PHE A 110 6.40 -39.67 37.99
N SER A 111 5.70 -40.29 38.93
CA SER A 111 4.26 -40.49 38.87
C SER A 111 3.44 -39.23 39.16
N LYS A 112 3.87 -38.41 40.12
CA LYS A 112 3.12 -37.24 40.61
C LYS A 112 3.46 -35.94 39.91
N ASP A 113 4.70 -35.77 39.45
CA ASP A 113 5.14 -34.51 38.83
C ASP A 113 5.43 -34.64 37.34
N LEU A 114 6.27 -35.62 36.93
CA LEU A 114 6.73 -35.69 35.54
C LEU A 114 5.68 -36.27 34.59
N HIS A 115 5.04 -37.38 34.97
CA HIS A 115 4.05 -38.06 34.14
C HIS A 115 2.85 -37.17 33.77
N PRO A 116 2.19 -36.46 34.71
CA PRO A 116 1.08 -35.58 34.37
C PRO A 116 1.51 -34.41 33.48
N LYS A 117 2.69 -33.82 33.71
CA LYS A 117 3.23 -32.75 32.85
C LYS A 117 3.55 -33.23 31.44
N ILE A 118 4.13 -34.43 31.30
CA ILE A 118 4.38 -35.04 29.98
C ILE A 118 3.05 -35.33 29.27
N HIS A 119 2.05 -35.82 29.99
CA HIS A 119 0.72 -36.08 29.43
C HIS A 119 0.03 -34.77 29.00
N GLU A 120 0.15 -33.71 29.78
CA GLU A 120 -0.36 -32.38 29.45
C GLU A 120 0.31 -31.83 28.19
N ILE A 121 1.64 -31.91 28.09
CA ILE A 121 2.39 -31.52 26.89
C ILE A 121 1.95 -32.33 25.67
N LYS A 122 1.71 -33.63 25.83
CA LYS A 122 1.23 -34.49 24.75
C LYS A 122 -0.16 -34.05 24.25
N ASN A 123 -1.05 -33.69 25.17
CA ASN A 123 -2.38 -33.20 24.84
C ASN A 123 -2.34 -31.84 24.14
N THR A 124 -1.49 -30.92 24.60
CA THR A 124 -1.33 -29.61 23.95
C THR A 124 -0.74 -29.77 22.55
N LEU A 125 0.25 -30.64 22.37
CA LEU A 125 0.80 -30.98 21.04
C LEU A 125 -0.27 -31.54 20.10
N ALA A 126 -1.12 -32.47 20.56
CA ALA A 126 -2.21 -33.02 19.75
C ALA A 126 -3.25 -31.94 19.37
N SER A 127 -3.57 -31.03 20.30
CA SER A 127 -4.47 -29.91 20.01
C SER A 127 -3.86 -28.93 19.00
N PHE A 128 -2.55 -28.68 19.10
CA PHE A 128 -1.83 -27.80 18.19
C PHE A 128 -1.73 -28.40 16.78
N GLU A 129 -1.47 -29.70 16.66
CA GLU A 129 -1.49 -30.42 15.39
C GLU A 129 -2.86 -30.31 14.70
N THR A 130 -3.94 -30.42 15.48
CA THR A 130 -5.31 -30.24 14.97
C THR A 130 -5.53 -28.81 14.46
N SER A 131 -5.11 -27.80 15.23
CA SER A 131 -5.19 -26.40 14.82
C SER A 131 -4.37 -26.09 13.57
N LEU A 132 -3.15 -26.64 13.47
CA LEU A 132 -2.31 -26.52 12.27
C LEU A 132 -2.98 -27.14 11.03
N SER A 133 -3.58 -28.31 11.18
CA SER A 133 -4.33 -28.95 10.08
C SER A 133 -5.50 -28.07 9.61
N SER A 134 -6.26 -27.48 10.56
CA SER A 134 -7.35 -26.57 10.22
C SER A 134 -6.84 -25.31 9.51
N LEU A 135 -5.75 -24.71 10.01
CA LEU A 135 -5.13 -23.54 9.38
C LEU A 135 -4.67 -23.82 7.97
N ASN A 136 -4.05 -24.97 7.72
CA ASN A 136 -3.64 -25.37 6.38
C ASN A 136 -4.84 -25.47 5.43
N GLN A 137 -5.95 -26.05 5.89
CA GLN A 137 -7.17 -26.14 5.10
C GLN A 137 -7.75 -24.76 4.76
N ASP A 138 -7.73 -23.83 5.71
CA ASP A 138 -8.23 -22.46 5.48
C ASP A 138 -7.30 -21.68 4.55
N ILE A 139 -5.99 -21.86 4.65
CA ILE A 139 -5.01 -21.30 3.70
C ILE A 139 -5.31 -21.78 2.28
N ASP A 140 -5.61 -23.07 2.08
CA ASP A 140 -5.88 -23.60 0.76
C ASP A 140 -7.21 -23.09 0.18
N LYS A 141 -8.24 -22.92 1.03
CA LYS A 141 -9.49 -22.24 0.63
C LYS A 141 -9.23 -20.80 0.20
N ILE A 142 -8.48 -20.04 1.00
CA ILE A 142 -8.14 -18.64 0.69
C ILE A 142 -7.38 -18.54 -0.64
N LYS A 143 -6.42 -19.45 -0.89
CA LYS A 143 -5.70 -19.48 -2.17
C LYS A 143 -6.65 -19.74 -3.34
N SER A 144 -7.56 -20.69 -3.20
CA SER A 144 -8.56 -21.01 -4.22
C SER A 144 -9.49 -19.82 -4.48
N ASP A 145 -10.02 -19.19 -3.43
CA ASP A 145 -10.91 -18.04 -3.54
C ASP A 145 -10.20 -16.84 -4.15
N HIS A 146 -8.95 -16.59 -3.75
CA HIS A 146 -8.13 -15.54 -4.33
C HIS A 146 -7.87 -15.78 -5.83
N ALA A 147 -7.60 -17.02 -6.24
CA ALA A 147 -7.43 -17.35 -7.65
C ALA A 147 -8.71 -17.08 -8.45
N ASN A 148 -9.87 -17.48 -7.92
CA ASN A 148 -11.18 -17.25 -8.54
C ASN A 148 -11.51 -15.76 -8.63
N GLN A 149 -11.31 -15.00 -7.55
CA GLN A 149 -11.54 -13.56 -7.52
C GLN A 149 -10.59 -12.83 -8.48
N SER A 150 -9.32 -13.24 -8.54
CA SER A 150 -8.35 -12.69 -9.49
C SER A 150 -8.78 -12.92 -10.94
N ALA A 151 -9.25 -14.12 -11.28
CA ALA A 151 -9.77 -14.43 -12.60
C ALA A 151 -11.02 -13.59 -12.96
N GLN A 152 -11.96 -13.43 -12.01
CA GLN A 152 -13.13 -12.58 -12.20
C GLN A 152 -12.73 -11.11 -12.38
N MET A 153 -11.77 -10.62 -11.60
CA MET A 153 -11.26 -9.26 -11.72
C MET A 153 -10.67 -9.02 -13.12
N GLN A 154 -9.87 -9.95 -13.63
CA GLN A 154 -9.30 -9.88 -14.97
C GLN A 154 -10.36 -9.93 -16.07
N HIS A 155 -11.41 -10.74 -15.89
CA HIS A 155 -12.54 -10.78 -16.82
C HIS A 155 -13.26 -9.43 -16.86
N ILE A 156 -13.62 -8.90 -15.69
CA ILE A 156 -14.34 -7.63 -15.56
C ILE A 156 -13.53 -6.46 -16.11
N THR A 157 -12.21 -6.42 -15.89
CA THR A 157 -11.37 -5.35 -16.45
C THR A 157 -11.33 -5.41 -17.98
N LYS A 158 -11.15 -6.61 -18.56
CA LYS A 158 -11.15 -6.81 -20.02
C LYS A 158 -12.49 -6.45 -20.65
N GLU A 159 -13.60 -6.82 -20.01
CA GLU A 159 -14.94 -6.47 -20.48
C GLU A 159 -15.15 -4.95 -20.41
N ASN A 160 -14.74 -4.30 -19.32
CA ASN A 160 -14.80 -2.84 -19.20
C ASN A 160 -13.99 -2.12 -20.27
N GLU A 161 -12.78 -2.60 -20.58
CA GLU A 161 -11.96 -2.04 -21.66
C GLU A 161 -12.65 -2.17 -23.02
N THR A 162 -13.24 -3.34 -23.29
CA THR A 162 -13.98 -3.61 -24.51
C THR A 162 -15.20 -2.69 -24.63
N LEU A 163 -15.98 -2.56 -23.57
CA LEU A 163 -17.16 -1.68 -23.51
C LEU A 163 -16.77 -0.20 -23.67
N ARG A 164 -15.68 0.25 -23.03
CA ARG A 164 -15.17 1.61 -23.19
C ARG A 164 -14.72 1.88 -24.63
N ALA A 165 -14.06 0.92 -25.27
CA ALA A 165 -13.65 1.03 -26.66
C ALA A 165 -14.87 1.11 -27.61
N ALA A 166 -15.87 0.26 -27.40
CA ALA A 166 -17.12 0.28 -28.16
C ALA A 166 -17.88 1.62 -27.99
N ASN A 167 -18.02 2.10 -26.75
CA ASN A 167 -18.64 3.39 -26.46
C ASN A 167 -17.91 4.54 -27.14
N LYS A 168 -16.56 4.54 -27.09
CA LYS A 168 -15.76 5.54 -27.79
C LYS A 168 -16.03 5.52 -29.30
N SER A 169 -16.06 4.34 -29.92
CA SER A 169 -16.38 4.17 -31.34
C SER A 169 -17.76 4.72 -31.70
N ILE A 170 -18.78 4.38 -30.89
CA ILE A 170 -20.15 4.84 -31.08
C ILE A 170 -20.24 6.37 -30.96
N ILE A 171 -19.60 6.97 -29.95
CA ILE A 171 -19.56 8.42 -29.76
C ILE A 171 -18.93 9.08 -30.99
N THR A 172 -17.78 8.59 -31.48
CA THR A 172 -17.14 9.13 -32.69
C THR A 172 -18.05 9.06 -33.90
N ARG A 173 -18.76 7.93 -34.11
CA ARG A 173 -19.70 7.78 -35.22
C ARG A 173 -20.91 8.72 -35.08
N LEU A 174 -21.42 8.88 -33.87
CA LEU A 174 -22.53 9.79 -33.58
C LEU A 174 -22.13 11.24 -33.85
N THR A 175 -20.96 11.67 -33.37
CA THR A 175 -20.42 13.01 -33.66
C THR A 175 -20.26 13.24 -35.16
N GLN A 176 -19.77 12.25 -35.90
CA GLN A 176 -19.65 12.35 -37.36
C GLN A 176 -21.01 12.53 -38.04
N LEU A 177 -22.02 11.75 -37.63
CA LEU A 177 -23.38 11.85 -38.17
C LEU A 177 -24.02 13.21 -37.81
N GLU A 178 -23.83 13.68 -36.59
CA GLU A 178 -24.28 15.01 -36.18
C GLU A 178 -23.61 16.13 -36.99
N GLN A 179 -22.32 16.01 -37.26
CA GLN A 179 -21.60 16.98 -38.08
C GLN A 179 -22.11 16.96 -39.53
N GLN A 180 -22.40 15.78 -40.08
CA GLN A 180 -22.98 15.63 -41.42
C GLN A 180 -24.40 16.23 -41.50
N THR A 181 -25.26 15.98 -40.52
CA THR A 181 -26.63 16.53 -40.50
C THR A 181 -26.64 18.05 -40.37
N ARG A 182 -25.62 18.63 -39.73
CA ARG A 182 -25.45 20.09 -39.58
C ARG A 182 -24.57 20.72 -40.66
N ALA A 183 -24.05 19.97 -41.63
CA ALA A 183 -23.13 20.45 -42.65
C ALA A 183 -23.73 21.51 -43.60
N LEU A 184 -25.05 21.66 -43.63
CA LEU A 184 -25.76 22.66 -44.43
C LEU A 184 -26.23 23.86 -43.60
N ASN A 185 -26.02 23.81 -42.29
CA ASN A 185 -26.66 24.73 -41.36
C ASN A 185 -25.74 25.90 -41.02
N ILE A 186 -26.33 27.09 -40.88
CA ILE A 186 -25.71 28.27 -40.26
C ILE A 186 -26.63 28.76 -39.16
N GLU A 187 -26.03 29.12 -38.03
CA GLU A 187 -26.70 29.82 -36.95
C GLU A 187 -26.36 31.31 -37.02
N ILE A 188 -27.39 32.15 -37.12
CA ILE A 188 -27.27 33.60 -37.08
C ILE A 188 -27.79 34.08 -35.73
N GLN A 189 -26.91 34.70 -34.94
CA GLN A 189 -27.23 35.16 -33.60
C GLN A 189 -27.49 36.67 -33.55
N CYS A 190 -28.10 37.13 -32.45
CA CYS A 190 -28.29 38.55 -32.14
C CYS A 190 -29.16 39.34 -33.14
N VAL A 191 -30.02 38.67 -33.91
CA VAL A 191 -31.00 39.34 -34.76
C VAL A 191 -32.22 39.71 -33.90
N PRO A 192 -32.63 41.00 -33.80
CA PRO A 192 -33.84 41.40 -33.07
C PRO A 192 -35.09 40.63 -33.54
N GLU A 193 -36.03 40.34 -32.63
CA GLU A 193 -37.25 39.59 -32.95
C GLU A 193 -38.42 40.54 -33.21
N ASN A 194 -39.16 40.29 -34.29
CA ASN A 194 -40.39 41.02 -34.64
C ASN A 194 -41.56 40.04 -34.79
N ARG A 195 -42.79 40.47 -34.46
CA ARG A 195 -44.00 39.60 -34.53
C ARG A 195 -44.30 39.10 -35.95
N GLN A 196 -43.95 39.88 -36.97
CA GLN A 196 -44.20 39.58 -38.39
C GLN A 196 -42.86 39.57 -39.15
N GLU A 197 -41.89 38.82 -38.66
CA GLU A 197 -40.59 38.72 -39.31
C GLU A 197 -40.59 37.76 -40.51
N ASN A 198 -39.94 38.17 -41.60
CA ASN A 198 -39.61 37.29 -42.71
C ASN A 198 -38.12 36.96 -42.64
N LEU A 199 -37.81 35.82 -42.02
CA LEU A 199 -36.43 35.39 -41.79
C LEU A 199 -35.65 35.15 -43.09
N VAL A 200 -36.32 34.67 -44.14
CA VAL A 200 -35.69 34.47 -45.46
C VAL A 200 -35.22 35.81 -46.03
N ASN A 201 -36.08 36.84 -45.98
CA ASN A 201 -35.72 38.19 -46.40
C ASN A 201 -34.56 38.76 -45.55
N THR A 202 -34.58 38.57 -44.23
CA THR A 202 -33.46 38.97 -43.36
C THR A 202 -32.13 38.30 -43.79
N VAL A 203 -32.14 37.01 -44.08
CA VAL A 203 -30.95 36.29 -44.58
C VAL A 203 -30.50 36.85 -45.92
N GLN A 204 -31.42 37.12 -46.85
CA GLN A 204 -31.09 37.72 -48.15
C GLN A 204 -30.46 39.12 -48.01
N GLN A 205 -30.99 39.96 -47.13
CA GLN A 205 -30.43 41.28 -46.84
C GLN A 205 -29.00 41.17 -46.28
N LEU A 206 -28.77 40.26 -45.33
CA LEU A 206 -27.43 39.99 -44.80
C LEU A 206 -26.49 39.50 -45.91
N SER A 207 -26.96 38.59 -46.77
CA SER A 207 -26.22 38.02 -47.89
C SER A 207 -25.73 39.10 -48.88
N ASN A 208 -26.57 40.10 -49.14
CA ASN A 208 -26.23 41.24 -50.01
C ASN A 208 -25.16 42.14 -49.37
N ILE A 209 -25.25 42.40 -48.06
CA ILE A 209 -24.27 43.22 -47.32
C ILE A 209 -22.87 42.58 -47.36
N ILE A 210 -22.79 41.27 -47.17
CA ILE A 210 -21.51 40.53 -47.19
C ILE A 210 -21.02 40.23 -48.61
N LYS A 211 -21.74 40.67 -49.65
CA LYS A 211 -21.44 40.43 -51.08
C LYS A 211 -21.45 38.95 -51.48
N CYS A 212 -22.34 38.17 -50.88
CA CYS A 212 -22.62 36.78 -51.23
C CYS A 212 -24.14 36.65 -51.43
N PRO A 213 -24.71 37.08 -52.58
CA PRO A 213 -26.14 37.09 -52.78
C PRO A 213 -26.71 35.66 -52.83
N ILE A 214 -27.73 35.39 -52.01
CA ILE A 214 -28.38 34.08 -51.95
C ILE A 214 -29.81 34.16 -52.49
N ALA A 215 -30.09 33.33 -53.49
CA ALA A 215 -31.45 33.15 -54.01
C ALA A 215 -32.34 32.41 -52.99
N PRO A 216 -33.63 32.76 -52.85
CA PRO A 216 -34.49 32.20 -51.81
C PRO A 216 -34.69 30.67 -51.97
N GLU A 217 -34.59 30.14 -53.18
CA GLU A 217 -34.70 28.70 -53.48
C GLU A 217 -33.54 27.90 -52.89
N ASN A 218 -32.41 28.57 -52.61
CA ASN A 218 -31.26 27.95 -51.98
C ASN A 218 -31.36 27.87 -50.44
N ILE A 219 -32.45 28.37 -49.86
CA ILE A 219 -32.73 28.29 -48.42
C ILE A 219 -33.82 27.23 -48.21
N TYR A 220 -33.41 26.04 -47.79
CA TYR A 220 -34.32 24.91 -47.53
C TYR A 220 -35.13 25.09 -46.25
N PHE A 221 -34.53 25.69 -45.23
CA PHE A 221 -35.16 25.87 -43.93
C PHE A 221 -34.62 27.13 -43.28
N CYS A 222 -35.49 27.92 -42.66
CA CYS A 222 -35.11 29.13 -41.94
C CYS A 222 -36.09 29.36 -40.80
N ALA A 223 -35.64 29.21 -39.56
CA ALA A 223 -36.50 29.36 -38.37
C ALA A 223 -35.71 29.82 -37.15
N ARG A 224 -36.41 30.44 -36.20
CA ARG A 224 -35.84 30.72 -34.87
C ARG A 224 -35.68 29.43 -34.08
N LEU A 225 -34.53 29.25 -33.44
CA LEU A 225 -34.29 28.16 -32.49
C LEU A 225 -34.95 28.45 -31.14
N ALA A 226 -35.46 27.42 -30.50
CA ALA A 226 -35.92 27.51 -29.12
C ALA A 226 -34.75 27.90 -28.19
N LYS A 227 -35.01 28.74 -27.20
CA LYS A 227 -33.99 29.05 -26.18
C LYS A 227 -33.86 27.87 -25.24
N MET A 228 -32.64 27.47 -24.93
CA MET A 228 -32.36 26.54 -23.84
C MET A 228 -32.81 27.15 -22.49
N ASN A 229 -32.53 28.43 -22.28
CA ASN A 229 -33.02 29.20 -21.14
C ASN A 229 -34.09 30.21 -21.60
N THR A 230 -35.35 29.92 -21.29
CA THR A 230 -36.52 30.73 -21.67
C THR A 230 -36.52 32.12 -21.04
N ARG A 231 -35.80 32.34 -19.94
CA ARG A 231 -35.73 33.62 -19.23
C ARG A 231 -34.66 34.58 -19.79
N SER A 232 -33.84 34.13 -20.74
CA SER A 232 -32.77 34.97 -21.28
C SER A 232 -33.33 36.15 -22.11
N PRO A 233 -32.84 37.38 -21.89
CA PRO A 233 -33.24 38.54 -22.69
C PRO A 233 -32.66 38.52 -24.10
N ARG A 234 -31.64 37.69 -24.38
CA ARG A 234 -31.02 37.60 -25.71
C ARG A 234 -32.03 37.04 -26.72
N PRO A 235 -32.15 37.62 -27.93
CA PRO A 235 -33.07 37.10 -28.95
C PRO A 235 -32.68 35.67 -29.38
N ARG A 236 -33.67 34.88 -29.80
CA ARG A 236 -33.50 33.52 -30.34
C ARG A 236 -32.62 33.55 -31.58
N SER A 237 -31.67 32.63 -31.71
CA SER A 237 -30.90 32.49 -32.94
C SER A 237 -31.77 32.05 -34.12
N ILE A 238 -31.38 32.38 -35.33
CA ILE A 238 -31.97 31.88 -36.57
C ILE A 238 -31.11 30.71 -37.06
N LEU A 239 -31.72 29.55 -37.28
CA LEU A 239 -31.10 28.43 -37.98
C LEU A 239 -31.49 28.49 -39.45
N VAL A 240 -30.50 28.54 -40.32
CA VAL A 240 -30.66 28.52 -41.78
C VAL A 240 -30.05 27.24 -42.32
N LYS A 241 -30.78 26.50 -43.16
CA LYS A 241 -30.27 25.34 -43.91
C LYS A 241 -30.19 25.70 -45.38
N PHE A 242 -28.98 25.62 -45.95
CA PHE A 242 -28.74 25.90 -47.36
C PHE A 242 -28.88 24.66 -48.24
N SER A 243 -28.98 24.88 -49.55
CA SER A 243 -29.07 23.84 -50.57
C SER A 243 -27.79 23.02 -50.75
N SER A 244 -26.62 23.58 -50.41
CA SER A 244 -25.35 22.87 -50.52
C SER A 244 -24.33 23.30 -49.46
N PRO A 245 -23.36 22.43 -49.09
CA PRO A 245 -22.31 22.77 -48.14
C PRO A 245 -21.41 23.88 -48.67
N ARG A 246 -21.19 23.90 -50.00
CA ARG A 246 -20.39 24.91 -50.71
C ARG A 246 -20.97 26.31 -50.52
N LEU A 247 -22.29 26.48 -50.68
CA LEU A 247 -22.94 27.77 -50.48
C LEU A 247 -22.83 28.24 -49.03
N ARG A 248 -22.98 27.31 -48.08
CA ARG A 248 -22.79 27.55 -46.64
C ARG A 248 -21.36 28.00 -46.33
N ASP A 249 -20.35 27.35 -46.91
CA ASP A 249 -18.94 27.72 -46.72
C ASP A 249 -18.59 29.06 -47.38
N GLU A 250 -19.15 29.35 -48.55
CA GLU A 250 -19.00 30.62 -49.24
C GLU A 250 -19.59 31.78 -48.42
N PHE A 251 -20.78 31.60 -47.84
CA PHE A 251 -21.42 32.59 -46.97
C PHE A 251 -20.56 32.87 -45.71
N LEU A 252 -20.01 31.83 -45.07
CA LEU A 252 -19.10 31.98 -43.93
C LEU A 252 -17.81 32.70 -44.32
N ALA A 253 -17.19 32.32 -45.45
CA ALA A 253 -15.98 32.95 -45.95
C ALA A 253 -16.19 34.44 -46.29
N ALA A 254 -17.32 34.76 -46.94
CA ALA A 254 -17.71 36.13 -47.25
C ALA A 254 -17.92 36.96 -45.96
N THR A 255 -18.54 36.36 -44.93
CA THR A 255 -18.72 36.99 -43.62
C THR A 255 -17.37 37.31 -42.95
N ILE A 256 -16.44 36.35 -42.94
CA ILE A 256 -15.08 36.56 -42.38
C ILE A 256 -14.37 37.70 -43.12
N LYS A 257 -14.47 37.73 -44.46
CA LYS A 257 -13.86 38.76 -45.30
C LYS A 257 -14.48 40.14 -45.04
N TYR A 258 -15.80 40.22 -44.92
CA TYR A 258 -16.52 41.44 -44.61
C TYR A 258 -16.09 42.00 -43.25
N ASN A 259 -16.04 41.16 -42.21
CA ASN A 259 -15.65 41.58 -40.86
C ASN A 259 -14.20 42.10 -40.83
N LYS A 260 -13.26 41.37 -41.45
CA LYS A 260 -11.86 41.82 -41.55
C LYS A 260 -11.74 43.17 -42.26
N LYS A 261 -12.50 43.41 -43.34
CA LYS A 261 -12.45 44.68 -44.05
C LYS A 261 -12.96 45.85 -43.21
N LYS A 262 -13.93 45.60 -42.32
CA LYS A 262 -14.55 46.61 -41.47
C LYS A 262 -13.68 47.00 -40.26
N GLU A 263 -12.81 46.11 -39.77
CA GLU A 263 -11.89 46.43 -38.66
C GLU A 263 -10.74 47.37 -39.05
N TYR A 264 -10.44 47.53 -40.35
CA TYR A 264 -9.36 48.38 -40.86
C TYR A 264 -9.86 49.57 -41.70
N GLY A 265 -11.15 49.91 -41.63
CA GLY A 265 -11.78 50.95 -42.45
C GLY A 265 -12.60 51.94 -41.64
#